data_AF-A0A1Q7LX48-F1
#
_entry.id   AF-A0A1Q7LX48-F1
#
_cell.length_a   1.000
_cell.length_b   1.000
_cell.length_c   1.000
_cell.angle_alpha   90.00
_cell.angle_beta   90.00
_cell.angle_gamma   90.00
#
_symmetry.space_group_name_H-M   'P 1'
#
loop_
_entity.id
_entity.type
_entity.pdbx_description
1 polymer ?
#
loop_
_entity_poly.entity_id
_entity_poly.type
_entity_poly.pdbx_seq_one_letter_code
_entity_poly.pdbx_strand_id
1 'polypeptide(L)'
;MNAEDDPDLHTGAEQGQENIDRVLNSSLPNLPGREEKRQRLAARRSRTKRRKIKTAIILIILIVASTTTIQTVWAWSQCGGPLSPKDSPVPTKGIALIDELQWQHPNPEFVQTVRAAAAQAGYSFDYYPPNTATVDFFASLPRQAYAMIIFRTHGSADLVPDRTSPSIATNEPYTQYNHLNDQLLDRVTALNVNRTRVFAITPSYITSDMCGRFPGTLILAMWCTGGQWTSLADAFIQKGARAYIGWNGPVTVTHTDQAFARLVGLLAQGDGVDSSIRNTMAQTGPDPFTGAELTHYPA
;
A
#
# COMPACT_ATOMS: atom_id res chain seq x y z
N MET A 1 0.02 -77.99 66.77
CA MET A 1 -0.15 -76.63 67.32
C MET A 1 -0.69 -75.74 66.22
N ASN A 2 -1.58 -74.81 66.61
CA ASN A 2 -2.39 -73.85 65.85
C ASN A 2 -3.83 -74.36 65.61
N ALA A 3 -4.84 -73.86 66.34
CA ALA A 3 -5.45 -72.50 66.35
C ALA A 3 -6.43 -72.35 65.18
N GLU A 4 -7.58 -71.70 65.25
CA GLU A 4 -8.45 -71.00 66.22
C GLU A 4 -9.72 -70.74 65.38
N ASP A 5 -10.90 -70.64 66.00
CA ASP A 5 -12.01 -69.92 65.37
C ASP A 5 -12.98 -69.45 66.46
N ASP A 6 -13.13 -68.14 66.62
CA ASP A 6 -14.12 -67.48 67.48
C ASP A 6 -14.81 -66.36 66.66
N PRO A 7 -16.12 -66.46 66.37
CA PRO A 7 -16.79 -65.60 65.41
C PRO A 7 -17.57 -64.48 66.13
N ASP A 8 -16.92 -63.35 66.45
CA ASP A 8 -17.64 -62.18 66.98
C ASP A 8 -17.15 -60.83 66.43
N LEU A 9 -16.46 -60.82 65.28
CA LEU A 9 -15.86 -59.61 64.70
C LEU A 9 -16.67 -58.92 63.57
N HIS A 10 -17.87 -59.42 63.23
CA HIS A 10 -18.57 -58.98 62.00
C HIS A 10 -19.71 -57.97 62.18
N THR A 11 -20.19 -57.69 63.40
CA THR A 11 -21.37 -56.81 63.60
C THR A 11 -21.03 -55.35 63.92
N GLY A 12 -19.82 -55.04 64.38
CA GLY A 12 -19.41 -53.66 64.71
C GLY A 12 -18.95 -52.82 63.51
N ALA A 13 -18.49 -53.48 62.43
CA ALA A 13 -17.92 -52.78 61.27
C ALA A 13 -18.99 -52.18 60.36
N GLU A 14 -20.08 -52.90 60.09
CA GLU A 14 -21.17 -52.43 59.21
C GLU A 14 -21.92 -51.23 59.80
N GLN A 15 -22.12 -51.23 61.12
CA GLN A 15 -22.81 -50.13 61.83
C GLN A 15 -21.95 -48.86 61.93
N GLY A 16 -20.62 -49.00 61.88
CA GLY A 16 -19.68 -47.88 61.79
C GLY A 16 -19.67 -47.22 60.41
N GLN A 17 -19.71 -48.02 59.33
CA GLN A 17 -19.74 -47.51 57.96
C GLN A 17 -21.04 -46.76 57.63
N GLU A 18 -22.20 -47.29 58.05
CA GLU A 18 -23.49 -46.65 57.79
C GLU A 18 -23.59 -45.26 58.46
N ASN A 19 -22.97 -45.08 59.63
CA ASN A 19 -22.94 -43.79 60.32
C ASN A 19 -22.00 -42.77 59.67
N ILE A 20 -20.86 -43.20 59.11
CA ILE A 20 -19.92 -42.31 58.41
C ILE A 20 -20.54 -41.84 57.09
N ASP A 21 -21.16 -42.74 56.33
CA ASP A 21 -21.79 -42.40 55.06
C ASP A 21 -22.97 -41.42 55.26
N ARG A 22 -23.68 -41.53 56.37
CA ARG A 22 -24.75 -40.58 56.75
C ARG A 22 -24.22 -39.18 57.05
N VAL A 23 -23.06 -39.08 57.70
CA VAL A 23 -22.41 -37.78 58.01
C VAL A 23 -21.84 -37.16 56.73
N LEU A 24 -21.21 -37.96 55.86
CA LEU A 24 -20.62 -37.49 54.60
C LEU A 24 -21.70 -37.05 53.59
N ASN A 25 -22.85 -37.71 53.56
CA ASN A 25 -23.96 -37.35 52.67
C ASN A 25 -24.92 -36.30 53.25
N SER A 26 -24.74 -35.89 54.52
CA SER A 26 -25.46 -34.75 55.07
C SER A 26 -24.92 -33.45 54.45
N SER A 27 -25.75 -32.77 53.67
CA SER A 27 -25.37 -31.47 53.08
C SER A 27 -25.13 -30.47 54.20
N LEU A 28 -23.87 -30.05 54.38
CA LEU A 28 -23.49 -29.06 55.38
C LEU A 28 -24.33 -27.77 55.19
N PRO A 29 -24.91 -27.20 56.26
CA PRO A 29 -25.71 -25.99 56.15
C PRO A 29 -24.86 -24.84 55.61
N ASN A 30 -25.42 -24.09 54.66
CA ASN A 30 -24.77 -22.95 54.05
C ASN A 30 -24.57 -21.86 55.13
N LEU A 31 -23.32 -21.63 55.55
CA LEU A 31 -22.99 -20.59 56.52
C LEU A 31 -23.38 -19.20 55.96
N PRO A 32 -24.14 -18.38 56.71
CA PRO A 32 -24.56 -17.08 56.24
C PRO A 32 -23.34 -16.21 55.89
N GLY A 33 -23.34 -15.61 54.69
CA GLY A 33 -22.28 -14.71 54.20
C GLY A 33 -21.17 -15.37 53.36
N ARG A 34 -21.11 -16.70 53.25
CA ARG A 34 -20.10 -17.40 52.40
C ARG A 34 -20.32 -17.12 50.91
N GLU A 35 -21.58 -17.11 50.48
CA GLU A 35 -21.95 -16.87 49.09
C GLU A 35 -21.72 -15.42 48.68
N GLU A 36 -22.06 -14.47 49.56
CA GLU A 36 -21.79 -13.05 49.35
C GLU A 36 -20.28 -12.77 49.24
N LYS A 37 -19.46 -13.41 50.09
CA LYS A 37 -17.99 -13.31 50.02
C LYS A 37 -17.45 -13.88 48.70
N ARG A 38 -18.01 -14.99 48.19
CA ARG A 38 -17.64 -15.57 46.88
C ARG A 38 -18.02 -14.64 45.73
N GLN A 39 -19.21 -14.04 45.76
CA GLN A 39 -19.65 -13.08 44.74
C GLN A 39 -18.78 -11.81 44.72
N ARG A 40 -18.46 -11.24 45.90
CA ARG A 40 -17.57 -10.07 46.02
C ARG A 40 -16.16 -10.35 45.50
N LEU A 41 -15.60 -11.53 45.78
CA LEU A 41 -14.29 -11.94 45.26
C LEU A 41 -14.31 -12.18 43.75
N ALA A 42 -15.37 -12.79 43.21
CA ALA A 42 -15.55 -12.99 41.78
C ALA A 42 -15.69 -11.66 41.02
N ALA A 43 -16.47 -10.71 41.56
CA ALA A 43 -16.62 -9.36 40.99
C ALA A 43 -15.31 -8.56 41.05
N ARG A 44 -14.54 -8.69 42.14
CA ARG A 44 -13.21 -8.06 42.25
C ARG A 44 -12.25 -8.65 41.21
N ARG A 45 -12.20 -9.98 41.06
CA ARG A 45 -11.35 -10.69 40.08
C ARG A 45 -11.72 -10.35 38.63
N SER A 46 -13.01 -10.19 38.31
CA SER A 46 -13.46 -9.83 36.97
C SER A 46 -13.10 -8.37 36.60
N ARG A 47 -13.19 -7.44 37.57
CA ARG A 47 -12.75 -6.04 37.39
C ARG A 47 -11.24 -5.92 37.19
N THR A 48 -10.42 -6.64 37.96
CA THR A 48 -8.95 -6.65 37.75
C THR A 48 -8.55 -7.27 36.42
N LYS A 49 -9.22 -8.35 35.99
CA LYS A 49 -8.98 -8.99 34.69
C LYS A 49 -9.31 -8.03 33.53
N ARG A 50 -10.47 -7.33 33.58
CA ARG A 50 -10.85 -6.32 32.57
C ARG A 50 -9.87 -5.14 32.51
N ARG A 51 -9.38 -4.65 33.65
CA ARG A 51 -8.35 -3.59 33.69
C ARG A 51 -7.03 -4.05 33.06
N LYS A 52 -6.54 -5.24 33.42
CA LYS A 52 -5.31 -5.82 32.83
C LYS A 52 -5.41 -6.02 31.31
N ILE A 53 -6.57 -6.46 30.81
CA ILE A 53 -6.81 -6.62 29.36
C ILE A 53 -6.81 -5.26 28.67
N LYS A 54 -7.50 -4.24 29.21
CA LYS A 54 -7.50 -2.88 28.63
C LYS A 54 -6.10 -2.27 28.58
N THR A 55 -5.33 -2.40 29.65
CA THR A 55 -3.93 -1.92 29.67
C THR A 55 -3.05 -2.67 28.67
N ALA A 56 -3.24 -3.99 28.52
CA ALA A 56 -2.50 -4.77 27.53
C ALA A 56 -2.85 -4.35 26.08
N ILE A 57 -4.12 -4.09 25.78
CA ILE A 57 -4.54 -3.60 24.45
C ILE A 57 -3.93 -2.23 24.16
N ILE A 58 -3.95 -1.29 25.11
CA ILE A 58 -3.34 0.04 24.93
C ILE A 58 -1.83 -0.08 24.68
N LEU A 59 -1.14 -0.93 25.45
CA LEU A 59 0.30 -1.17 25.25
C LEU A 59 0.59 -1.81 23.88
N ILE A 60 -0.24 -2.75 23.43
CA ILE A 60 -0.11 -3.36 22.09
C ILE A 60 -0.31 -2.32 20.99
N ILE A 61 -1.31 -1.44 21.11
CA ILE A 61 -1.57 -0.36 20.14
C ILE A 61 -0.37 0.61 20.08
N LEU A 62 0.19 0.98 21.25
CA LEU A 62 1.37 1.85 21.31
C LEU A 62 2.62 1.17 20.73
N ILE A 63 2.81 -0.12 20.97
CA ILE A 63 3.93 -0.89 20.40
C ILE A 63 3.77 -0.98 18.87
N VAL A 64 2.58 -1.32 18.36
CA VAL A 64 2.32 -1.39 16.91
C VAL A 64 2.54 -0.03 16.24
N ALA A 65 2.03 1.07 16.84
CA ALA A 65 2.25 2.42 16.34
C ALA A 65 3.73 2.86 16.41
N SER A 66 4.47 2.42 17.42
CA SER A 66 5.92 2.67 17.52
C SER A 66 6.71 1.87 16.48
N THR A 67 6.31 0.63 16.17
CA THR A 67 7.00 -0.19 15.17
C THR A 67 6.76 0.31 13.75
N THR A 68 5.56 0.84 13.44
CA THR A 68 5.28 1.45 12.12
C THR A 68 6.05 2.75 11.93
N THR A 69 6.13 3.60 12.95
CA THR A 69 6.92 4.85 12.90
C THR A 69 8.44 4.61 12.86
N ILE A 70 8.93 3.56 13.52
CA ILE A 70 10.34 3.16 13.40
C ILE A 70 10.62 2.65 11.98
N GLN A 71 9.79 1.76 11.41
CA GLN A 71 10.01 1.27 10.05
C GLN A 71 10.06 2.37 8.98
N THR A 72 9.21 3.41 9.09
CA THR A 72 9.24 4.54 8.15
C THR A 72 10.48 5.42 8.33
N VAL A 73 10.92 5.66 9.57
CA VAL A 73 12.15 6.44 9.87
C VAL A 73 13.42 5.73 9.39
N TRP A 74 13.52 4.40 9.55
CA TRP A 74 14.65 3.62 9.02
C TRP A 74 14.63 3.54 7.48
N ALA A 75 13.45 3.52 6.85
CA ALA A 75 13.34 3.55 5.40
C ALA A 75 13.75 4.91 4.79
N TRP A 76 13.59 6.01 5.55
CA TRP A 76 13.96 7.37 5.14
C TRP A 76 15.45 7.67 5.39
N SER A 77 16.04 7.15 6.48
CA SER A 77 17.47 7.32 6.76
C SER A 77 18.39 6.64 5.74
N GLN A 78 17.87 5.70 4.94
CA GLN A 78 18.59 5.04 3.85
C GLN A 78 18.53 5.76 2.50
N CYS A 79 17.86 6.92 2.41
CA CYS A 79 17.87 7.74 1.20
C CYS A 79 19.12 8.65 1.09
N GLY A 80 19.94 8.74 2.15
CA GLY A 80 21.04 9.72 2.29
C GLY A 80 22.42 9.27 1.81
N GLY A 81 22.54 8.30 0.89
CA GLY A 81 23.82 7.90 0.30
C GLY A 81 23.86 8.15 -1.21
N PRO A 82 24.95 8.68 -1.78
CA PRO A 82 25.10 8.71 -3.24
C PRO A 82 25.14 7.27 -3.74
N LEU A 83 24.09 6.84 -4.45
CA LEU A 83 24.10 5.55 -5.15
C LEU A 83 25.13 5.64 -6.26
N SER A 84 26.16 4.80 -6.16
CA SER A 84 27.18 4.68 -7.19
C SER A 84 26.48 4.21 -8.48
N PRO A 85 26.82 4.72 -9.68
CA PRO A 85 26.20 4.27 -10.94
C PRO A 85 26.25 2.75 -11.16
N LYS A 86 27.25 2.08 -10.57
CA LYS A 86 27.44 0.61 -10.56
C LYS A 86 26.44 -0.17 -9.70
N ASP A 87 25.72 0.49 -8.80
CA ASP A 87 24.72 -0.12 -7.92
C ASP A 87 23.29 0.11 -8.43
N SER A 88 23.13 0.59 -9.68
CA SER A 88 21.82 0.68 -10.31
C SER A 88 21.19 -0.73 -10.30
N PRO A 89 20.02 -0.92 -9.68
CA PRO A 89 19.37 -2.22 -9.63
C PRO A 89 19.20 -2.78 -11.06
N VAL A 90 19.08 -4.09 -11.21
CA VAL A 90 18.55 -4.66 -12.47
C VAL A 90 17.03 -4.51 -12.39
N PRO A 91 16.34 -4.10 -13.47
CA PRO A 91 14.88 -4.08 -13.43
C PRO A 91 14.33 -5.47 -13.09
N THR A 92 13.46 -5.51 -12.09
CA THR A 92 12.70 -6.69 -11.73
C THR A 92 11.76 -7.05 -12.88
N LYS A 93 11.33 -8.31 -12.95
CA LYS A 93 10.20 -8.70 -13.81
C LYS A 93 8.86 -8.26 -13.19
N GLY A 94 8.74 -7.00 -12.80
CA GLY A 94 7.52 -6.44 -12.23
C GLY A 94 6.96 -5.29 -13.06
N ILE A 95 5.64 -5.24 -13.17
CA ILE A 95 4.87 -4.13 -13.74
C ILE A 95 3.96 -3.55 -12.65
N ALA A 96 4.02 -2.24 -12.43
CA ALA A 96 3.16 -1.54 -11.49
C ALA A 96 2.09 -0.72 -12.22
N LEU A 97 0.85 -0.79 -11.75
CA LEU A 97 -0.23 0.12 -12.13
C LEU A 97 -0.65 0.96 -10.92
N ILE A 98 -0.44 2.26 -11.00
CA ILE A 98 -0.83 3.26 -10.01
C ILE A 98 -2.10 3.93 -10.50
N ASP A 99 -3.24 3.55 -9.94
CA ASP A 99 -4.58 3.87 -10.45
C ASP A 99 -5.38 4.77 -9.51
N GLU A 100 -5.00 6.05 -9.48
CA GLU A 100 -5.71 7.06 -8.69
C GLU A 100 -6.98 7.56 -9.41
N LEU A 101 -7.12 7.33 -10.73
CA LEU A 101 -8.33 7.67 -11.47
C LEU A 101 -9.49 6.70 -11.22
N GLN A 102 -9.26 5.49 -10.71
CA GLN A 102 -10.31 4.47 -10.52
C GLN A 102 -11.51 4.98 -9.72
N TRP A 103 -11.29 5.87 -8.74
CA TRP A 103 -12.38 6.45 -7.94
C TRP A 103 -13.38 7.27 -8.79
N GLN A 104 -12.90 7.99 -9.81
CA GLN A 104 -13.71 8.88 -10.64
C GLN A 104 -14.13 8.22 -11.95
N HIS A 105 -13.24 7.38 -12.48
CA HIS A 105 -13.38 6.69 -13.76
C HIS A 105 -12.97 5.23 -13.57
N PRO A 106 -13.84 4.40 -12.96
CA PRO A 106 -13.53 2.99 -12.75
C PRO A 106 -13.43 2.27 -14.11
N ASN A 107 -12.34 1.52 -14.29
CA ASN A 107 -12.14 0.70 -15.47
C ASN A 107 -11.51 -0.66 -15.10
N PRO A 108 -12.30 -1.60 -14.53
CA PRO A 108 -11.80 -2.90 -14.14
C PRO A 108 -11.32 -3.74 -15.33
N GLU A 109 -11.84 -3.49 -16.53
CA GLU A 109 -11.40 -4.15 -17.76
C GLU A 109 -9.96 -3.76 -18.11
N PHE A 110 -9.62 -2.46 -18.06
CA PHE A 110 -8.24 -2.00 -18.25
C PHE A 110 -7.28 -2.67 -17.27
N VAL A 111 -7.62 -2.70 -15.97
CA VAL A 111 -6.80 -3.35 -14.93
C VAL A 111 -6.59 -4.84 -15.25
N GLN A 112 -7.63 -5.54 -15.69
CA GLN A 112 -7.52 -6.96 -16.06
C GLN A 112 -6.67 -7.17 -17.32
N THR A 113 -6.79 -6.30 -18.32
CA THR A 113 -5.98 -6.38 -19.54
C THR A 113 -4.49 -6.19 -19.23
N VAL A 114 -4.14 -5.20 -18.41
CA VAL A 114 -2.76 -4.97 -17.97
C VAL A 114 -2.24 -6.18 -17.18
N ARG A 115 -3.04 -6.71 -16.22
CA ARG A 115 -2.68 -7.89 -15.44
C ARG A 115 -2.45 -9.12 -16.33
N ALA A 116 -3.32 -9.34 -17.31
CA ALA A 116 -3.22 -10.46 -18.24
C ALA A 116 -1.97 -10.34 -19.12
N ALA A 117 -1.68 -9.14 -19.65
CA ALA A 117 -0.47 -8.88 -20.42
C ALA A 117 0.80 -9.14 -19.60
N ALA A 118 0.85 -8.66 -18.35
CA ALA A 118 1.96 -8.93 -17.44
C ALA A 118 2.15 -10.44 -17.21
N ALA A 119 1.07 -11.16 -16.89
CA ALA A 119 1.12 -12.59 -16.63
C ALA A 119 1.56 -13.41 -17.86
N GLN A 120 1.04 -13.08 -19.06
CA GLN A 120 1.41 -13.74 -20.31
C GLN A 120 2.88 -13.56 -20.65
N ALA A 121 3.45 -12.40 -20.35
CA ALA A 121 4.87 -12.11 -20.55
C ALA A 121 5.78 -12.56 -19.38
N GLY A 122 5.21 -13.17 -18.34
CA GLY A 122 5.96 -13.68 -17.18
C GLY A 122 6.45 -12.59 -16.21
N TYR A 123 5.74 -11.46 -16.14
CA TYR A 123 5.94 -10.39 -15.15
C TYR A 123 4.98 -10.56 -13.96
N SER A 124 5.44 -10.20 -12.76
CA SER A 124 4.55 -9.91 -11.63
C SER A 124 3.79 -8.61 -11.89
N PHE A 125 2.61 -8.50 -11.29
CA PHE A 125 1.74 -7.34 -11.45
C PHE A 125 1.31 -6.79 -10.09
N ASP A 126 1.74 -5.56 -9.80
CA ASP A 126 1.38 -4.85 -8.58
C ASP A 126 0.36 -3.76 -8.91
N TYR A 127 -0.81 -3.86 -8.29
CA TYR A 127 -1.90 -2.91 -8.47
C TYR A 127 -2.03 -2.03 -7.23
N TYR A 128 -1.86 -0.73 -7.42
CA TYR A 128 -2.01 0.30 -6.41
C TYR A 128 -3.34 1.04 -6.64
N PRO A 129 -4.40 0.69 -5.89
CA PRO A 129 -5.72 1.33 -6.00
C PRO A 129 -5.68 2.77 -5.47
N PRO A 130 -6.79 3.52 -5.63
CA PRO A 130 -6.88 4.87 -5.07
C PRO A 130 -6.56 4.90 -3.57
N ASN A 131 -5.99 6.01 -3.11
CA ASN A 131 -5.56 6.23 -1.71
C ASN A 131 -4.31 5.46 -1.28
N THR A 132 -3.51 4.92 -2.22
CA THR A 132 -2.21 4.30 -1.93
C THR A 132 -0.99 5.14 -2.34
N ALA A 133 -1.04 5.90 -3.45
CA ALA A 133 0.05 6.77 -3.88
C ALA A 133 0.16 8.13 -3.14
N THR A 134 0.65 8.09 -1.89
CA THR A 134 1.03 9.29 -1.10
C THR A 134 2.38 9.89 -1.54
N VAL A 135 2.78 11.04 -0.98
CA VAL A 135 4.12 11.63 -1.25
C VAL A 135 5.24 10.63 -0.91
N ASP A 136 5.16 9.99 0.27
CA ASP A 136 6.13 8.99 0.73
C ASP A 136 6.15 7.72 -0.14
N PHE A 137 4.98 7.31 -0.66
CA PHE A 137 4.91 6.20 -1.62
C PHE A 137 5.81 6.49 -2.82
N PHE A 138 5.66 7.67 -3.43
CA PHE A 138 6.48 8.11 -4.56
C PHE A 138 7.97 8.20 -4.20
N ALA A 139 8.32 8.64 -2.98
CA ALA A 139 9.72 8.66 -2.53
C ALA A 139 10.36 7.27 -2.62
N SER A 140 9.61 6.22 -2.30
CA SER A 140 10.13 4.85 -2.29
C SER A 140 10.08 4.12 -3.64
N LEU A 141 9.32 4.65 -4.60
CA LEU A 141 8.94 3.96 -5.83
C LEU A 141 10.12 3.44 -6.67
N PRO A 142 11.24 4.18 -6.87
CA PRO A 142 12.35 3.66 -7.67
C PRO A 142 13.00 2.40 -7.06
N ARG A 143 12.95 2.23 -5.74
CA ARG A 143 13.55 1.06 -5.06
C ARG A 143 12.86 -0.25 -5.41
N GLN A 144 11.63 -0.20 -5.91
CA GLN A 144 10.91 -1.39 -6.37
C GLN A 144 11.47 -1.93 -7.70
N ALA A 145 12.27 -1.13 -8.40
CA ALA A 145 12.99 -1.53 -9.60
C ALA A 145 12.09 -2.15 -10.68
N TYR A 146 10.83 -1.70 -10.81
CA TYR A 146 9.90 -2.20 -11.82
C TYR A 146 10.48 -2.05 -13.24
N ALA A 147 10.16 -2.99 -14.12
CA ALA A 147 10.45 -2.87 -15.55
C ALA A 147 9.54 -1.83 -16.21
N MET A 148 8.31 -1.70 -15.73
CA MET A 148 7.30 -0.78 -16.25
C MET A 148 6.45 -0.22 -15.11
N ILE A 149 6.21 1.09 -15.12
CA ILE A 149 5.31 1.78 -14.20
C ILE A 149 4.27 2.54 -15.01
N ILE A 150 3.00 2.26 -14.75
CA ILE A 150 1.85 2.86 -15.41
C ILE A 150 1.17 3.81 -14.43
N PHE A 151 1.16 5.09 -14.75
CA PHE A 151 0.51 6.14 -13.97
C PHE A 151 -0.86 6.47 -14.57
N ARG A 152 -1.91 5.89 -14.00
CA ARG A 152 -3.31 6.23 -14.28
C ARG A 152 -3.82 7.20 -13.22
N THR A 153 -3.35 8.44 -13.31
CA THR A 153 -3.57 9.51 -12.32
C THR A 153 -3.91 10.85 -12.97
N HIS A 154 -4.15 11.87 -12.16
CA HIS A 154 -4.25 13.26 -12.59
C HIS A 154 -2.86 13.90 -12.68
N GLY A 155 -2.73 14.91 -13.52
CA GLY A 155 -1.56 15.77 -13.55
C GLY A 155 -1.89 17.18 -14.00
N SER A 156 -0.99 18.12 -13.74
CA SER A 156 -1.08 19.47 -14.27
C SER A 156 -0.21 19.65 -15.51
N ALA A 157 -0.72 20.43 -16.45
CA ALA A 157 0.07 21.02 -17.53
C ALA A 157 0.66 22.36 -17.06
N ASP A 158 1.76 22.79 -17.70
CA ASP A 158 2.42 24.11 -17.54
C ASP A 158 1.55 25.28 -18.08
N LEU A 159 0.29 25.39 -17.65
CA LEU A 159 -0.66 26.35 -18.23
C LEU A 159 -0.72 27.70 -17.53
N VAL A 160 0.24 28.03 -16.66
CA VAL A 160 0.35 29.37 -16.08
C VAL A 160 1.76 29.93 -16.38
N PRO A 161 1.87 31.09 -17.06
CA PRO A 161 3.16 31.70 -17.44
C PRO A 161 4.12 31.94 -16.27
N ASP A 162 3.61 31.95 -15.04
CA ASP A 162 4.33 32.42 -13.85
C ASP A 162 4.37 31.36 -12.72
N ARG A 163 4.98 30.19 -12.96
CA ARG A 163 5.47 29.23 -11.92
C ARG A 163 4.59 28.02 -11.57
N THR A 164 4.12 27.24 -12.52
CA THR A 164 3.73 25.86 -12.17
C THR A 164 4.34 24.89 -13.16
N SER A 165 5.42 24.24 -12.73
CA SER A 165 5.99 23.04 -13.37
C SER A 165 4.92 21.95 -13.48
N PRO A 166 5.03 21.03 -14.45
CA PRO A 166 4.05 19.98 -14.59
C PRO A 166 4.21 19.04 -13.41
N SER A 167 3.10 18.54 -12.89
CA SER A 167 3.10 17.80 -11.63
C SER A 167 2.19 16.59 -11.71
N ILE A 168 2.53 15.55 -10.95
CA ILE A 168 1.77 14.30 -10.88
C ILE A 168 1.02 14.30 -9.56
N ALA A 169 -0.30 14.19 -9.62
CA ALA A 169 -1.14 14.17 -8.44
C ALA A 169 -0.84 12.92 -7.58
N THR A 170 -0.70 13.15 -6.28
CA THR A 170 -0.81 12.11 -5.27
C THR A 170 -2.27 12.05 -4.81
N ASN A 171 -2.58 11.12 -3.91
CA ASN A 171 -3.86 11.11 -3.18
C ASN A 171 -3.77 11.70 -1.78
N GLU A 172 -2.61 12.25 -1.43
CA GLU A 172 -2.42 12.82 -0.11
C GLU A 172 -3.10 14.19 -0.04
N PRO A 173 -4.04 14.42 0.89
CA PRO A 173 -4.67 15.72 1.04
C PRO A 173 -3.64 16.80 1.32
N TYR A 174 -3.75 17.89 0.57
CA TYR A 174 -2.86 19.04 0.76
C TYR A 174 -3.12 19.73 2.09
N THR A 175 -2.06 20.05 2.81
CA THR A 175 -2.10 21.03 3.90
C THR A 175 -0.87 21.93 3.83
N GLN A 176 -1.00 23.16 4.33
CA GLN A 176 0.13 24.09 4.41
C GLN A 176 1.21 23.67 5.43
N TYR A 177 0.96 22.63 6.23
CA TYR A 177 1.83 22.23 7.35
C TYR A 177 2.59 20.92 7.11
N ASN A 178 2.08 20.04 6.24
CA ASN A 178 2.78 18.79 5.87
C ASN A 178 3.80 19.05 4.76
N HIS A 179 4.87 18.25 4.68
CA HIS A 179 5.90 18.38 3.62
C HIS A 179 6.47 19.80 3.48
N LEU A 180 6.61 20.54 4.60
CA LEU A 180 6.97 21.97 4.57
C LEU A 180 8.28 22.23 3.82
N ASN A 181 9.31 21.40 4.04
CA ASN A 181 10.57 21.54 3.32
C ASN A 181 10.41 21.32 1.82
N ASP A 182 9.63 20.31 1.42
CA ASP A 182 9.41 20.01 0.02
C ASP A 182 8.52 21.05 -0.67
N GLN A 183 7.61 21.69 0.08
CA GLN A 183 6.87 22.86 -0.39
C GLN A 183 7.80 24.07 -0.59
N LEU A 184 8.67 24.36 0.38
CA LEU A 184 9.60 25.50 0.32
C LEU A 184 10.64 25.37 -0.82
N LEU A 185 10.92 24.15 -1.24
CA LEU A 185 11.91 23.82 -2.27
C LEU A 185 11.26 23.48 -3.64
N ASP A 186 9.96 23.76 -3.81
CA ASP A 186 9.21 23.49 -5.05
C ASP A 186 9.27 22.02 -5.52
N ARG A 187 9.43 21.08 -4.58
CA ARG A 187 9.44 19.64 -4.82
C ARG A 187 8.02 19.07 -4.82
N VAL A 188 7.17 19.58 -3.94
CA VAL A 188 5.73 19.31 -4.00
C VAL A 188 4.97 20.60 -4.24
N THR A 189 3.88 20.47 -4.99
CA THR A 189 2.89 21.54 -5.19
C THR A 189 1.51 21.02 -4.81
N ALA A 190 0.49 21.82 -5.04
CA ALA A 190 -0.87 21.49 -4.71
C ALA A 190 -1.76 21.55 -5.95
N LEU A 191 -2.43 20.44 -6.25
CA LEU A 191 -3.34 20.32 -7.38
C LEU A 191 -4.79 20.24 -6.90
N ASN A 192 -5.70 20.89 -7.62
CA ASN A 192 -7.13 20.71 -7.41
C ASN A 192 -7.61 19.51 -8.24
N VAL A 193 -7.90 18.40 -7.56
CA VAL A 193 -8.48 17.19 -8.15
C VAL A 193 -9.89 17.03 -7.60
N ASN A 194 -10.90 17.13 -8.49
CA ASN A 194 -12.31 17.00 -8.12
C ASN A 194 -12.71 17.84 -6.88
N ARG A 195 -12.36 19.13 -6.90
CA ARG A 195 -12.63 20.11 -5.81
C ARG A 195 -11.91 19.82 -4.49
N THR A 196 -11.01 18.84 -4.46
CA THR A 196 -10.12 18.58 -3.34
C THR A 196 -8.72 18.99 -3.71
N ARG A 197 -8.03 19.66 -2.79
CA ARG A 197 -6.61 19.99 -2.97
C ARG A 197 -5.76 18.83 -2.47
N VAL A 198 -4.92 18.28 -3.34
CA VAL A 198 -3.98 17.18 -3.03
C VAL A 198 -2.56 17.63 -3.27
N PHE A 199 -1.59 16.99 -2.62
CA PHE A 199 -0.19 17.17 -2.99
C PHE A 199 0.05 16.62 -4.40
N ALA A 200 1.01 17.21 -5.10
CA ALA A 200 1.49 16.73 -6.38
C ALA A 200 3.01 16.82 -6.42
N ILE A 201 3.66 15.80 -6.96
CA ILE A 201 5.12 15.75 -7.06
C ILE A 201 5.59 16.47 -8.33
N THR A 202 6.68 17.22 -8.24
CA THR A 202 7.27 17.98 -9.35
C THR A 202 8.49 17.24 -9.93
N PRO A 203 9.05 17.71 -11.07
CA PRO A 203 10.33 17.22 -11.58
C PRO A 203 11.46 17.28 -10.56
N SER A 204 11.47 18.29 -9.68
CA SER A 204 12.47 18.38 -8.63
C SER A 204 12.34 17.23 -7.64
N TYR A 205 11.13 16.88 -7.20
CA TYR A 205 10.94 15.75 -6.28
C TYR A 205 11.42 14.42 -6.86
N ILE A 206 11.15 14.20 -8.15
CA ILE A 206 11.64 13.02 -8.86
C ILE A 206 13.17 12.97 -8.81
N THR A 207 13.86 14.08 -9.09
CA THR A 207 15.32 14.12 -9.13
C THR A 207 15.98 14.13 -7.75
N SER A 208 15.43 14.83 -6.75
CA SER A 208 16.04 14.98 -5.42
C SER A 208 15.57 13.99 -4.35
N ASP A 209 14.29 13.64 -4.29
CA ASP A 209 13.71 13.01 -3.09
C ASP A 209 13.25 11.58 -3.32
N MET A 210 12.97 11.18 -4.57
CA MET A 210 12.77 9.76 -4.88
C MET A 210 14.06 8.97 -4.60
N CYS A 211 14.01 8.06 -3.64
CA CYS A 211 15.14 7.25 -3.21
C CYS A 211 15.39 6.14 -4.23
N GLY A 212 16.62 6.01 -4.71
CA GLY A 212 16.95 5.02 -5.73
C GLY A 212 17.06 5.60 -7.14
N ARG A 213 17.15 4.69 -8.10
CA ARG A 213 17.10 4.97 -9.54
C ARG A 213 16.07 4.07 -10.17
N PHE A 214 15.46 4.51 -11.26
CA PHE A 214 14.69 3.64 -12.14
C PHE A 214 15.71 2.88 -12.99
N PRO A 215 15.77 1.54 -12.94
CA PRO A 215 16.80 0.81 -13.66
C PRO A 215 16.36 0.48 -15.09
N GLY A 216 16.34 1.49 -15.97
CA GLY A 216 15.84 1.29 -17.33
C GLY A 216 14.33 1.02 -17.37
N THR A 217 13.58 1.48 -16.37
CA THR A 217 12.11 1.37 -16.29
C THR A 217 11.44 2.12 -17.42
N LEU A 218 10.39 1.55 -18.00
CA LEU A 218 9.44 2.25 -18.88
C LEU A 218 8.41 3.01 -18.03
N ILE A 219 8.30 4.31 -18.24
CA ILE A 219 7.32 5.16 -17.55
C ILE A 219 6.18 5.47 -18.51
N LEU A 220 4.97 5.07 -18.13
CA LEU A 220 3.75 5.20 -18.92
C LEU A 220 2.83 6.23 -18.25
N ALA A 221 2.80 7.45 -18.79
CA ALA A 221 2.08 8.61 -18.27
C ALA A 221 0.71 8.78 -18.94
N MET A 222 -0.34 8.26 -18.30
CA MET A 222 -1.71 8.27 -18.86
C MET A 222 -2.48 9.57 -18.60
N TRP A 223 -1.91 10.53 -17.89
CA TRP A 223 -2.61 11.79 -17.61
C TRP A 223 -2.57 12.74 -18.82
N CYS A 224 -3.54 13.66 -18.87
CA CYS A 224 -3.63 14.68 -19.90
C CYS A 224 -2.31 15.44 -20.03
N THR A 225 -1.83 15.66 -21.26
CA THR A 225 -0.58 16.39 -21.56
C THR A 225 0.68 15.72 -20.98
N GLY A 226 0.60 14.46 -20.55
CA GLY A 226 1.69 13.76 -19.88
C GLY A 226 2.98 13.70 -20.70
N GLY A 227 2.91 13.76 -22.03
CA GLY A 227 4.06 13.83 -22.95
C GLY A 227 4.21 15.18 -23.67
N GLN A 228 3.41 16.19 -23.37
CA GLN A 228 3.50 17.51 -24.01
C GLN A 228 4.70 18.32 -23.50
N TRP A 229 5.05 18.15 -22.23
CA TRP A 229 6.10 18.90 -21.54
C TRP A 229 7.23 17.96 -21.12
N THR A 230 8.47 18.31 -21.46
CA THR A 230 9.60 17.40 -21.30
C THR A 230 10.11 17.32 -19.87
N SER A 231 9.87 18.31 -19.01
CA SER A 231 10.53 18.40 -17.70
C SER A 231 10.26 17.20 -16.78
N LEU A 232 9.05 16.63 -16.79
CA LEU A 232 8.76 15.38 -16.08
C LEU A 232 9.47 14.19 -16.74
N ALA A 233 9.45 14.10 -18.07
CA ALA A 233 10.16 13.06 -18.80
C ALA A 233 11.67 13.11 -18.50
N ASP A 234 12.29 14.29 -18.63
CA ASP A 234 13.69 14.57 -18.32
C ASP A 234 14.04 14.16 -16.88
N ALA A 235 13.18 14.47 -15.91
CA ALA A 235 13.39 14.08 -14.53
C ALA A 235 13.41 12.56 -14.35
N PHE A 236 12.46 11.82 -14.96
CA PHE A 236 12.44 10.36 -14.92
C PHE A 236 13.66 9.74 -15.63
N ILE A 237 14.02 10.26 -16.80
CA ILE A 237 15.18 9.81 -17.58
C ILE A 237 16.48 10.04 -16.81
N GLN A 238 16.68 11.23 -16.23
CA GLN A 238 17.84 11.54 -15.38
C GLN A 238 17.91 10.61 -14.16
N LYS A 239 16.74 10.20 -13.63
CA LYS A 239 16.62 9.22 -12.55
C LYS A 239 16.77 7.76 -13.01
N GLY A 240 16.99 7.52 -14.30
CA GLY A 240 17.40 6.23 -14.89
C GLY A 240 16.34 5.50 -15.73
N ALA A 241 15.15 6.07 -15.89
CA ALA A 241 14.13 5.47 -16.76
C ALA A 241 14.67 5.29 -18.19
N ARG A 242 14.24 4.23 -18.87
CA ARG A 242 14.67 3.93 -20.26
C ARG A 242 13.91 4.77 -21.28
N ALA A 243 12.63 4.96 -21.03
CA ALA A 243 11.75 5.76 -21.84
C ALA A 243 10.59 6.28 -21.00
N TYR A 244 10.09 7.43 -21.39
CA TYR A 244 8.89 8.03 -20.86
C TYR A 244 7.89 8.20 -22.00
N ILE A 245 6.68 7.68 -21.85
CA ILE A 245 5.64 7.63 -22.90
C ILE A 245 4.38 8.32 -22.37
N GLY A 246 3.80 9.22 -23.15
CA GLY A 246 2.60 9.96 -22.76
C GLY A 246 1.92 10.64 -23.94
N TRP A 247 1.00 11.56 -23.67
CA TRP A 247 0.24 12.28 -24.69
C TRP A 247 0.80 13.67 -24.96
N ASN A 248 0.90 14.06 -26.23
CA ASN A 248 1.34 15.40 -26.63
C ASN A 248 0.26 16.51 -26.43
N GLY A 249 -0.89 16.17 -25.85
CA GLY A 249 -2.00 17.08 -25.59
C GLY A 249 -3.01 16.49 -24.60
N PRO A 250 -4.14 17.20 -24.35
CA PRO A 250 -5.24 16.67 -23.55
C PRO A 250 -5.80 15.39 -24.17
N VAL A 251 -6.21 14.41 -23.37
CA VAL A 251 -6.76 13.13 -23.87
C VAL A 251 -8.00 12.77 -23.08
N THR A 252 -8.98 12.12 -23.70
CA THR A 252 -10.14 11.59 -23.00
C THR A 252 -9.78 10.33 -22.22
N VAL A 253 -10.42 10.14 -21.05
CA VAL A 253 -10.12 9.01 -20.16
C VAL A 253 -10.33 7.65 -20.86
N THR A 254 -11.43 7.53 -21.63
CA THR A 254 -11.71 6.30 -22.38
C THR A 254 -10.65 6.02 -23.45
N HIS A 255 -10.20 7.05 -24.18
CA HIS A 255 -9.21 6.87 -25.23
C HIS A 255 -7.84 6.49 -24.67
N THR A 256 -7.40 7.14 -23.58
CA THR A 256 -6.11 6.78 -22.97
C THR A 256 -6.13 5.36 -22.41
N ASP A 257 -7.22 4.90 -21.79
CA ASP A 257 -7.32 3.53 -21.30
C ASP A 257 -7.24 2.51 -22.45
N GLN A 258 -7.93 2.76 -23.56
CA GLN A 258 -7.91 1.87 -24.74
C GLN A 258 -6.53 1.82 -25.40
N ALA A 259 -5.89 2.97 -25.61
CA ALA A 259 -4.56 3.04 -26.20
C ALA A 259 -3.51 2.37 -25.30
N PHE A 260 -3.52 2.65 -23.99
CA PHE A 260 -2.54 2.06 -23.08
C PHE A 260 -2.77 0.56 -22.85
N ALA A 261 -4.01 0.07 -22.90
CA ALA A 261 -4.28 -1.37 -22.84
C ALA A 261 -3.53 -2.12 -23.96
N ARG A 262 -3.52 -1.57 -25.17
CA ARG A 262 -2.77 -2.13 -26.29
C ARG A 262 -1.26 -1.90 -26.15
N LEU A 263 -0.85 -0.68 -25.84
CA LEU A 263 0.57 -0.32 -25.70
C LEU A 263 1.28 -1.21 -24.68
N VAL A 264 0.67 -1.42 -23.51
CA VAL A 264 1.21 -2.29 -22.44
C VAL A 264 1.37 -3.72 -22.93
N GLY A 265 0.39 -4.25 -23.68
CA GLY A 265 0.47 -5.59 -24.26
C GLY A 265 1.67 -5.80 -25.17
N LEU A 266 1.92 -4.83 -26.07
CA LEU A 266 3.06 -4.86 -27.00
C LEU A 266 4.40 -4.75 -26.26
N LEU A 267 4.51 -3.76 -25.36
CA LEU A 267 5.74 -3.54 -24.59
C LEU A 267 6.07 -4.73 -23.66
N ALA A 268 5.07 -5.34 -23.02
CA ALA A 268 5.27 -6.49 -22.15
C ALA A 268 5.80 -7.71 -22.93
N GLN A 269 5.39 -7.88 -24.19
CA GLN A 269 5.89 -8.95 -25.08
C GLN A 269 7.32 -8.70 -25.59
N GLY A 270 7.90 -7.53 -25.31
CA GLY A 270 9.26 -7.17 -25.70
C GLY A 270 9.36 -6.42 -27.02
N ASP A 271 8.25 -5.94 -27.58
CA ASP A 271 8.29 -5.06 -28.73
C ASP A 271 9.01 -3.74 -28.39
N GLY A 272 9.72 -3.17 -29.36
CA GLY A 272 10.38 -1.88 -29.21
C GLY A 272 9.38 -0.74 -28.92
N VAL A 273 9.84 0.31 -28.25
CA VAL A 273 9.00 1.48 -27.88
C VAL A 273 8.38 2.12 -29.12
N ASP A 274 9.18 2.43 -30.14
CA ASP A 274 8.70 3.04 -31.39
C ASP A 274 7.70 2.15 -32.15
N SER A 275 7.96 0.84 -32.25
CA SER A 275 7.04 -0.09 -32.90
C SER A 275 5.74 -0.21 -32.11
N SER A 276 5.82 -0.24 -30.77
CA SER A 276 4.64 -0.36 -29.90
C SER A 276 3.76 0.88 -30.00
N ILE A 277 4.33 2.08 -30.01
CA ILE A 277 3.60 3.33 -30.21
C ILE A 277 2.98 3.39 -31.60
N ARG A 278 3.76 3.16 -32.67
CA ARG A 278 3.23 3.17 -34.04
C ARG A 278 2.12 2.16 -34.23
N ASN A 279 2.29 0.93 -33.74
CA ASN A 279 1.27 -0.10 -33.80
C ASN A 279 0.03 0.38 -33.06
N THR A 280 0.17 0.85 -31.81
CA THR A 280 -0.94 1.40 -30.99
C THR A 280 -1.71 2.46 -31.76
N MET A 281 -1.03 3.50 -32.24
CA MET A 281 -1.62 4.61 -32.99
C MET A 281 -2.24 4.18 -34.31
N ALA A 282 -1.72 3.16 -34.98
CA ALA A 282 -2.34 2.62 -36.20
C ALA A 282 -3.71 1.97 -35.96
N GLN A 283 -3.99 1.52 -34.73
CA GLN A 283 -5.29 0.90 -34.39
C GLN A 283 -6.23 1.85 -33.65
N THR A 284 -5.73 2.64 -32.72
CA THR A 284 -6.57 3.55 -31.92
C THR A 284 -6.70 4.93 -32.55
N GLY A 285 -5.72 5.36 -33.34
CA GLY A 285 -5.64 6.72 -33.85
C GLY A 285 -5.40 7.77 -32.76
N PRO A 286 -5.35 9.06 -33.17
CA PRO A 286 -5.39 10.19 -32.25
C PRO A 286 -6.68 10.19 -31.44
N ASP A 287 -6.68 10.89 -30.30
CA ASP A 287 -7.92 11.12 -29.56
C ASP A 287 -8.93 11.86 -30.44
N PRO A 288 -10.16 11.33 -30.61
CA PRO A 288 -11.12 11.88 -31.58
C PRO A 288 -11.68 13.25 -31.17
N PHE A 289 -11.56 13.65 -29.90
CA PHE A 289 -12.07 14.91 -29.39
C PHE A 289 -10.98 15.99 -29.33
N THR A 290 -9.75 15.61 -29.02
CA THR A 290 -8.66 16.58 -28.79
C THR A 290 -7.59 16.54 -29.88
N GLY A 291 -7.51 15.46 -30.67
CA GLY A 291 -6.45 15.22 -31.64
C GLY A 291 -5.11 14.83 -31.02
N ALA A 292 -5.05 14.54 -29.71
CA ALA A 292 -3.80 14.17 -29.05
C ALA A 292 -3.28 12.81 -29.53
N GLU A 293 -1.96 12.71 -29.62
CA GLU A 293 -1.24 11.51 -30.06
C GLU A 293 -0.24 11.06 -29.00
N LEU A 294 0.07 9.76 -28.99
CA LEU A 294 1.14 9.21 -28.16
C LEU A 294 2.49 9.69 -28.66
N THR A 295 3.32 10.12 -27.71
CA THR A 295 4.72 10.50 -27.92
C THR A 295 5.60 9.84 -26.87
N HIS A 296 6.91 9.85 -27.08
CA HIS A 296 7.86 9.34 -26.11
C HIS A 296 9.18 10.12 -26.10
N TYR A 297 9.89 9.97 -24.99
CA TYR A 297 11.21 10.51 -24.75
C TYR A 297 12.14 9.36 -24.33
N PRO A 298 13.13 8.99 -25.16
CA PRO A 298 14.10 7.96 -24.80
C PRO A 298 15.22 8.52 -23.91
N ALA A 299 15.91 7.61 -23.19
CA ALA A 299 17.15 7.91 -22.47
C ALA A 299 18.37 8.09 -23.37
#